data_AF-A0A4R8PW16-F1
#
_entry.id   AF-A0A4R8PW16-F1
#
_cell.length_a   1.000
_cell.length_b   1.000
_cell.length_c   1.000
_cell.angle_alpha   90.00
_cell.angle_beta   90.00
_cell.angle_gamma   90.00
#
_symmetry.space_group_name_H-M   'P 1'
#
loop_
_entity.id
_entity.type
_entity.pdbx_description
1 polymer ?
#
loop_
_entity_poly.entity_id
_entity_poly.type
_entity_poly.pdbx_seq_one_letter_code
_entity_poly.pdbx_strand_id
1 'polypeptide(L)'
;MTALIQWAFGDKHKGGKKGEEKGNEKEIEGAFNVPVRLGGAGVKQDVLFPPAKNGRFEVEFQNAIGRTLTVTENRSPAPPPPGFTAAEAVSYKVNLAEGAQGMTLSKIDYILNPGNGLDISKGRIGRLFPEANAFIVDPALGELEFEKEENELTLKVANMNGEFAVFLPQAGSGGAAGRA
;
A
#
# COMPACT_ATOMS: atom_id res chain seq x y z
N MET A 1 -14.61 30.45 46.68
CA MET A 1 -14.99 29.08 46.28
C MET A 1 -14.97 29.04 44.77
N THR A 2 -13.90 28.51 44.17
CA THR A 2 -13.78 28.37 42.72
C THR A 2 -13.31 26.94 42.47
N ALA A 3 -14.18 26.13 41.86
CA ALA A 3 -13.95 24.73 41.61
C ALA A 3 -13.00 24.54 40.42
N LEU A 4 -11.92 23.80 40.63
CA LEU A 4 -11.09 23.18 39.60
C LEU A 4 -11.80 21.89 39.16
N ILE A 5 -12.23 21.82 37.91
CA ILE A 5 -12.64 20.56 37.28
C ILE A 5 -11.51 20.16 36.34
N GLN A 6 -10.74 19.18 36.79
CA GLN A 6 -9.71 18.49 36.04
C GLN A 6 -10.38 17.31 35.31
N TRP A 7 -10.38 17.33 33.99
CA TRP A 7 -10.78 16.18 33.18
C TRP A 7 -9.56 15.28 32.97
N ALA A 8 -9.59 14.11 33.61
CA ALA A 8 -8.74 12.98 33.30
C ALA A 8 -9.48 12.11 32.27
N PHE A 9 -8.97 12.03 31.04
CA PHE A 9 -9.34 10.93 30.16
C PHE A 9 -8.43 9.75 30.48
N GLY A 10 -9.01 8.80 31.22
CA GLY A 10 -8.42 7.51 31.49
C GLY A 10 -8.38 6.68 30.22
N ASP A 11 -7.17 6.26 29.90
CA ASP A 11 -6.84 5.31 28.85
C ASP A 11 -7.48 3.94 29.14
N LYS A 12 -8.24 3.43 28.17
CA LYS A 12 -8.78 2.06 28.17
C LYS A 12 -8.68 1.50 26.76
N HIS A 13 -7.52 0.97 26.41
CA HIS A 13 -7.42 -0.06 25.38
C HIS A 13 -6.94 -1.37 26.01
N LYS A 14 -7.88 -2.30 26.18
CA LYS A 14 -7.62 -3.72 26.39
C LYS A 14 -8.27 -4.49 25.24
N GLY A 15 -7.46 -5.29 24.54
CA GLY A 15 -7.93 -6.29 23.59
C GLY A 15 -6.95 -6.46 22.42
N GLY A 16 -5.94 -7.31 22.62
CA GLY A 16 -4.83 -7.51 21.69
C GLY A 16 -5.21 -8.14 20.34
N LYS A 17 -4.43 -7.81 19.32
CA LYS A 17 -4.36 -8.49 18.03
C LYS A 17 -2.95 -9.04 17.87
N LYS A 18 -2.84 -10.28 17.39
CA LYS A 18 -1.64 -10.74 16.69
C LYS A 18 -1.65 -10.10 15.29
N GLY A 19 -1.31 -8.82 15.22
CA GLY A 19 -0.63 -8.24 14.06
C GLY A 19 0.87 -8.27 14.35
N GLU A 20 1.72 -7.90 13.39
CA GLU A 20 3.13 -7.65 13.68
C GLU A 20 3.27 -6.79 14.96
N GLU A 21 4.30 -7.09 15.75
CA GLU A 21 4.50 -6.49 17.06
C GLU A 21 4.76 -4.98 16.89
N LYS A 22 3.73 -4.14 17.09
CA LYS A 22 3.71 -2.66 16.97
C LYS A 22 4.74 -1.89 17.82
N GLY A 23 5.70 -2.57 18.43
CA GLY A 23 6.59 -2.01 19.46
C GLY A 23 7.59 -0.98 18.94
N ASN A 24 7.84 -0.93 17.62
CA ASN A 24 8.85 -0.04 17.00
C ASN A 24 8.43 0.51 15.62
N GLU A 25 7.14 0.51 15.29
CA GLU A 25 6.63 1.10 14.04
C GLU A 25 6.15 2.54 14.26
N LYS A 26 6.26 3.37 13.23
CA LYS A 26 5.76 4.74 13.22
C LYS A 26 4.76 4.92 12.08
N GLU A 27 3.50 5.09 12.46
CA GLU A 27 2.43 5.47 11.55
C GLU A 27 2.55 6.96 11.16
N ILE A 28 2.40 7.27 9.88
CA ILE A 28 2.48 8.63 9.34
C ILE A 28 1.33 8.85 8.37
N GLU A 29 0.50 9.85 8.63
CA GLU A 29 -0.51 10.30 7.66
C GLU A 29 0.19 11.08 6.53
N GLY A 30 0.12 10.53 5.32
CA GLY A 30 0.64 11.09 4.09
C GLY A 30 -0.39 11.93 3.34
N ALA A 31 0.09 12.76 2.40
CA ALA A 31 -0.75 13.44 1.42
C ALA A 31 -0.13 13.30 0.04
N PHE A 32 -0.96 13.12 -0.99
CA PHE A 32 -0.47 13.01 -2.36
C PHE A 32 0.22 14.31 -2.80
N ASN A 33 1.31 14.17 -3.55
CA ASN A 33 2.17 15.25 -4.04
C ASN A 33 2.88 16.06 -2.93
N VAL A 34 2.83 15.61 -1.69
CA VAL A 34 3.53 16.24 -0.56
C VAL A 34 4.69 15.35 -0.13
N PRO A 35 5.93 15.88 -0.09
CA PRO A 35 7.07 15.11 0.41
C PRO A 35 6.93 14.75 1.89
N VAL A 36 7.17 13.48 2.22
CA VAL A 36 7.23 12.94 3.58
C VAL A 36 8.67 12.54 3.89
N ARG A 37 9.23 13.07 4.98
CA ARG A 37 10.56 12.68 5.46
C ARG A 37 10.47 11.42 6.29
N LEU A 38 11.05 10.34 5.79
CA LEU A 38 11.19 9.06 6.48
C LEU A 38 12.53 9.04 7.21
N GLY A 39 12.49 8.73 8.50
CA GLY A 39 13.67 8.56 9.34
C GLY A 39 14.48 7.31 8.95
N GLY A 40 15.69 7.19 9.51
CA GLY A 40 16.53 5.99 9.38
C GLY A 40 16.55 5.15 10.66
N ALA A 41 17.71 4.58 10.98
CA ALA A 41 17.96 3.76 12.17
C ALA A 41 17.17 2.44 12.25
N GLY A 42 16.64 1.97 11.11
CA GLY A 42 15.90 0.71 11.05
C GLY A 42 14.53 0.76 11.74
N VAL A 43 13.94 1.94 11.90
CA VAL A 43 12.57 2.09 12.41
C VAL A 43 11.60 1.87 11.25
N LYS A 44 10.63 0.95 11.42
CA LYS A 44 9.55 0.74 10.43
C LYS A 44 8.65 1.96 10.41
N GLN A 45 8.32 2.46 9.23
CA GLN A 45 7.47 3.63 9.04
C GLN A 45 6.44 3.34 7.98
N ASP A 46 5.18 3.56 8.34
CA ASP A 46 4.02 3.17 7.56
C ASP A 46 3.31 4.46 7.16
N VAL A 47 3.34 4.78 5.86
CA VAL A 47 2.80 6.04 5.36
C VAL A 47 1.47 5.77 4.70
N LEU A 48 0.40 6.16 5.37
CA LEU A 48 -0.94 5.93 4.89
C LEU A 48 -1.46 7.14 4.13
N PHE A 49 -1.99 6.90 2.94
CA PHE A 49 -2.56 7.96 2.11
C PHE A 49 -4.08 8.04 2.28
N PRO A 50 -4.70 9.18 1.93
CA PRO A 50 -6.14 9.34 1.98
C PRO A 50 -6.85 8.21 1.21
N PRO A 51 -7.97 7.67 1.73
CA PRO A 51 -8.70 6.61 1.07
C PRO A 51 -9.26 7.07 -0.28
N ALA A 52 -9.16 6.19 -1.27
CA ALA A 52 -9.85 6.30 -2.55
C ALA A 52 -11.25 5.68 -2.46
N LYS A 53 -11.85 5.30 -3.61
CA LYS A 53 -13.24 4.81 -3.63
C LYS A 53 -13.37 3.49 -2.87
N ASN A 54 -12.44 2.56 -3.09
CA ASN A 54 -12.54 1.20 -2.60
C ASN A 54 -11.59 0.89 -1.45
N GLY A 55 -10.42 1.51 -1.41
CA GLY A 55 -9.41 1.28 -0.40
C GLY A 55 -8.44 2.46 -0.26
N ARG A 56 -7.45 2.28 0.61
CA ARG A 56 -6.36 3.24 0.85
C ARG A 56 -5.04 2.63 0.42
N PHE A 57 -4.17 3.49 -0.11
CA PHE A 57 -2.81 3.13 -0.48
C PHE A 57 -1.87 3.40 0.69
N GLU A 58 -0.87 2.53 0.85
CA GLU A 58 0.14 2.65 1.89
C GLU A 58 1.52 2.26 1.36
N VAL A 59 2.54 2.89 1.96
CA VAL A 59 3.95 2.56 1.72
C VAL A 59 4.59 2.27 3.07
N GLU A 60 5.02 1.03 3.28
CA GLU A 60 5.89 0.68 4.42
C GLU A 60 7.36 0.77 4.02
N PHE A 61 8.12 1.43 4.89
CA PHE A 61 9.55 1.69 4.71
C PHE A 61 10.32 1.35 5.97
N GLN A 62 11.45 0.68 5.80
CA GLN A 62 12.46 0.52 6.84
C GLN A 62 13.83 0.54 6.21
N ASN A 63 14.73 1.34 6.78
CA ASN A 63 16.13 1.35 6.36
C ASN A 63 17.04 1.96 7.42
N ALA A 64 18.34 1.70 7.34
CA ALA A 64 19.34 2.35 8.18
C ALA A 64 19.44 3.87 7.93
N ILE A 65 19.26 4.29 6.68
CA ILE A 65 19.32 5.69 6.27
C ILE A 65 17.95 6.12 5.76
N GLY A 66 17.45 7.25 6.25
CA GLY A 66 16.17 7.82 5.86
C GLY A 66 16.05 8.15 4.37
N ARG A 67 14.81 8.41 3.94
CA ARG A 67 14.44 8.77 2.57
C ARG A 67 13.39 9.87 2.56
N THR A 68 13.24 10.55 1.44
CA THR A 68 12.16 11.47 1.17
C THR A 68 11.18 10.83 0.20
N LEU A 69 10.03 10.41 0.73
CA LEU A 69 8.94 9.81 -0.05
C LEU A 69 8.07 10.90 -0.66
N THR A 70 7.70 10.74 -1.91
CA THR A 70 6.57 11.45 -2.52
C THR A 70 5.73 10.43 -3.27
N VAL A 71 4.42 10.46 -3.06
CA VAL A 71 3.47 9.66 -3.83
C VAL A 71 2.56 10.59 -4.63
N THR A 72 2.47 10.37 -5.93
CA THR A 72 1.61 11.13 -6.83
C THR A 72 0.53 10.22 -7.41
N GLU A 73 -0.73 10.63 -7.32
CA GLU A 73 -1.81 9.95 -8.04
C GLU A 73 -1.76 10.28 -9.53
N ASN A 74 -1.72 9.25 -10.37
CA ASN A 74 -2.02 9.37 -11.79
C ASN A 74 -3.51 9.03 -12.02
N ARG A 75 -4.29 10.04 -12.42
CA ARG A 75 -5.74 9.94 -12.69
C ARG A 75 -6.09 9.49 -14.11
N SER A 76 -5.09 9.22 -14.94
CA SER A 76 -5.24 8.59 -16.25
C SER A 76 -4.21 7.47 -16.38
N PRO A 77 -4.32 6.40 -15.58
CA PRO A 77 -3.39 5.28 -15.63
C PRO A 77 -3.44 4.57 -16.98
N ALA A 78 -2.38 3.82 -17.31
CA ALA A 78 -2.44 2.84 -18.38
C ALA A 78 -3.56 1.81 -18.13
N PRO A 79 -4.09 1.15 -19.17
CA PRO A 79 -5.14 0.14 -19.01
C PRO A 79 -4.73 -1.02 -18.08
N PRO A 80 -5.69 -1.66 -17.40
CA PRO A 80 -5.41 -2.88 -16.64
C PRO A 80 -4.84 -4.00 -17.53
N PRO A 81 -4.01 -4.90 -16.97
CA PRO A 81 -3.57 -6.08 -17.69
C PRO A 81 -4.77 -6.95 -18.15
N PRO A 82 -4.66 -7.68 -19.28
CA PRO A 82 -5.73 -8.57 -19.73
C PRO A 82 -6.18 -9.56 -18.65
N GLY A 83 -7.50 -9.76 -18.52
CA GLY A 83 -8.10 -10.64 -17.50
C GLY A 83 -8.28 -9.98 -16.12
N PHE A 84 -7.91 -8.70 -15.97
CA PHE A 84 -8.07 -7.92 -14.75
C PHE A 84 -8.92 -6.66 -14.95
N THR A 85 -9.52 -6.19 -13.85
CA THR A 85 -10.05 -4.83 -13.69
C THR A 85 -9.22 -4.10 -12.66
N ALA A 86 -9.00 -2.79 -12.81
CA ALA A 86 -8.40 -2.00 -11.74
C ALA A 86 -9.38 -1.87 -10.56
N ALA A 87 -8.85 -1.98 -9.33
CA ALA A 87 -9.60 -1.73 -8.11
C ALA A 87 -9.91 -0.23 -7.95
N GLU A 88 -9.08 0.65 -8.50
CA GLU A 88 -9.29 2.11 -8.48
C GLU A 88 -9.17 2.70 -9.89
N ALA A 89 -9.72 3.90 -10.09
CA ALA A 89 -9.55 4.65 -11.34
C ALA A 89 -8.21 5.42 -11.42
N VAL A 90 -7.34 5.23 -10.44
CA VAL A 90 -6.04 5.89 -10.30
C VAL A 90 -4.92 4.85 -10.15
N SER A 91 -3.68 5.30 -10.33
CA SER A 91 -2.49 4.56 -9.92
C SER A 91 -1.55 5.49 -9.14
N TYR A 92 -0.57 4.92 -8.44
CA TYR A 92 0.24 5.61 -7.46
C TYR A 92 1.71 5.60 -7.87
N LYS A 93 2.27 6.77 -8.16
CA LYS A 93 3.68 6.96 -8.49
C LYS A 93 4.45 7.20 -7.20
N VAL A 94 5.20 6.20 -6.77
CA VAL A 94 6.07 6.23 -5.60
C VAL A 94 7.46 6.68 -6.02
N ASN A 95 7.99 7.67 -5.31
CA ASN A 95 9.36 8.16 -5.49
C ASN A 95 10.04 8.43 -4.15
N LEU A 96 11.08 7.67 -3.86
CA LEU A 96 12.10 7.98 -2.87
C LEU A 96 13.22 8.76 -3.56
N ALA A 97 13.39 10.02 -3.16
CA ALA A 97 14.30 10.96 -3.83
C ALA A 97 15.77 10.50 -3.83
N GLU A 98 16.18 9.79 -2.79
CA GLU A 98 17.55 9.28 -2.61
C GLU A 98 17.71 7.83 -3.11
N GLY A 99 16.71 7.31 -3.84
CA GLY A 99 16.68 5.96 -4.39
C GLY A 99 16.10 4.92 -3.43
N ALA A 100 15.68 3.79 -4.00
CA ALA A 100 14.94 2.73 -3.31
C ALA A 100 15.60 1.35 -3.40
N GLN A 101 16.87 1.28 -3.83
CA GLN A 101 17.62 0.02 -3.91
C GLN A 101 18.16 -0.39 -2.53
N GLY A 102 18.05 -1.69 -2.21
CA GLY A 102 18.67 -2.27 -1.02
C GLY A 102 18.06 -1.80 0.31
N MET A 103 16.77 -1.44 0.30
CA MET A 103 16.04 -1.09 1.52
C MET A 103 15.88 -2.34 2.40
N THR A 104 15.84 -2.15 3.73
CA THR A 104 15.56 -3.25 4.66
C THR A 104 14.12 -3.74 4.52
N LEU A 105 13.17 -2.81 4.40
CA LEU A 105 11.78 -3.08 4.08
C LEU A 105 11.29 -2.08 3.03
N SER A 106 10.53 -2.60 2.07
CA SER A 106 9.94 -1.83 0.99
C SER A 106 8.67 -2.54 0.53
N LYS A 107 7.51 -2.11 1.03
CA LYS A 107 6.21 -2.67 0.65
C LYS A 107 5.29 -1.61 0.05
N ILE A 108 4.40 -2.10 -0.81
CA ILE A 108 3.31 -1.36 -1.42
C ILE A 108 2.04 -2.06 -1.00
N ASP A 109 1.19 -1.34 -0.26
CA ASP A 109 0.06 -1.96 0.42
C ASP A 109 -1.25 -1.30 -0.01
N TYR A 110 -2.31 -2.09 0.02
CA TYR A 110 -3.65 -1.63 -0.30
C TYR A 110 -4.68 -2.27 0.63
N ILE A 111 -5.21 -1.43 1.51
CA ILE A 111 -6.18 -1.83 2.53
C ILE A 111 -7.58 -1.45 2.04
N LEU A 112 -8.52 -2.39 2.04
CA LEU A 112 -9.90 -2.07 1.70
C LEU A 112 -10.54 -1.15 2.73
N ASN A 113 -11.33 -0.19 2.25
CA ASN A 113 -12.13 0.67 3.12
C ASN A 113 -13.12 -0.19 3.91
N PRO A 114 -13.39 0.13 5.19
CA PRO A 114 -14.41 -0.57 5.97
C PRO A 114 -15.76 -0.64 5.25
N GLY A 115 -16.34 -1.83 5.16
CA GLY A 115 -17.63 -2.05 4.49
C GLY A 115 -17.57 -2.16 2.96
N ASN A 116 -16.38 -2.08 2.35
CA ASN A 116 -16.23 -2.38 0.93
C ASN A 116 -16.44 -3.89 0.65
N GLY A 117 -17.20 -4.22 -0.39
CA GLY A 117 -17.59 -5.59 -0.73
C GLY A 117 -16.69 -6.31 -1.75
N LEU A 118 -15.58 -5.71 -2.16
CA LEU A 118 -14.64 -6.34 -3.08
C LEU A 118 -13.90 -7.51 -2.39
N ASP A 119 -13.64 -8.58 -3.15
CA ASP A 119 -12.76 -9.67 -2.72
C ASP A 119 -11.34 -9.40 -3.21
N ILE A 120 -10.52 -8.77 -2.37
CA ILE A 120 -9.10 -8.51 -2.69
C ILE A 120 -8.18 -9.69 -2.39
N SER A 121 -8.67 -10.80 -1.83
CA SER A 121 -7.82 -11.98 -1.54
C SER A 121 -7.21 -12.60 -2.79
N LYS A 122 -7.80 -12.32 -3.96
CA LYS A 122 -7.30 -12.71 -5.28
C LYS A 122 -6.70 -11.53 -6.04
N GLY A 123 -6.62 -10.37 -5.41
CA GLY A 123 -6.06 -9.16 -5.97
C GLY A 123 -4.59 -9.33 -6.32
N ARG A 124 -4.09 -8.40 -7.12
CA ARG A 124 -2.71 -8.29 -7.53
C ARG A 124 -2.29 -6.83 -7.47
N ILE A 125 -1.10 -6.56 -6.97
CA ILE A 125 -0.46 -5.26 -7.14
C ILE A 125 0.45 -5.37 -8.34
N GLY A 126 0.19 -4.57 -9.36
CA GLY A 126 1.01 -4.49 -10.56
C GLY A 126 1.86 -3.23 -10.57
N ARG A 127 2.92 -3.26 -11.36
CA ARG A 127 3.82 -2.12 -11.58
C ARG A 127 3.81 -1.73 -13.06
N LEU A 128 3.77 -0.44 -13.36
CA LEU A 128 3.89 0.04 -14.73
C LEU A 128 5.30 -0.23 -15.23
N PHE A 129 5.40 -0.81 -16.43
CA PHE A 129 6.63 -0.88 -17.21
C PHE A 129 6.61 0.27 -18.24
N PRO A 130 7.36 1.37 -18.01
CA PRO A 130 7.22 2.61 -18.77
C PRO A 130 7.45 2.43 -20.27
N GLU A 131 8.40 1.57 -20.65
CA GLU A 131 8.78 1.31 -22.04
C GLU A 131 7.63 0.71 -22.86
N ALA A 132 6.76 -0.05 -22.20
CA ALA A 132 5.56 -0.64 -22.82
C ALA A 132 4.28 0.15 -22.53
N ASN A 133 4.35 1.15 -21.64
CA ASN A 133 3.20 1.85 -21.07
C ASN A 133 2.08 0.88 -20.63
N ALA A 134 2.48 -0.20 -19.96
CA ALA A 134 1.59 -1.27 -19.54
C ALA A 134 1.90 -1.70 -18.11
N PHE A 135 0.88 -1.99 -17.33
CA PHE A 135 1.07 -2.63 -16.05
C PHE A 135 1.43 -4.10 -16.25
N ILE A 136 2.40 -4.56 -15.47
CA ILE A 136 2.74 -5.97 -15.36
C ILE A 136 2.34 -6.46 -13.97
N VAL A 137 1.81 -7.67 -13.91
CA VAL A 137 1.60 -8.43 -12.68
C VAL A 137 2.44 -9.69 -12.85
N ASP A 138 3.53 -9.76 -12.12
CA ASP A 138 4.52 -10.82 -12.26
C ASP A 138 5.09 -11.17 -10.89
N PRO A 139 5.24 -12.46 -10.54
CA PRO A 139 5.91 -12.87 -9.30
C PRO A 139 7.34 -12.32 -9.15
N ALA A 140 8.02 -11.98 -10.24
CA ALA A 140 9.34 -11.35 -10.21
C ALA A 140 9.32 -9.90 -9.69
N LEU A 141 8.14 -9.27 -9.56
CA LEU A 141 8.02 -7.93 -8.97
C LEU A 141 8.31 -7.95 -7.46
N GLY A 142 7.92 -9.02 -6.77
CA GLY A 142 7.96 -9.07 -5.31
C GLY A 142 7.14 -10.19 -4.70
N GLU A 143 7.18 -10.27 -3.38
CA GLU A 143 6.40 -11.20 -2.57
C GLU A 143 5.02 -10.58 -2.32
N LEU A 144 3.95 -11.20 -2.83
CA LEU A 144 2.58 -10.76 -2.64
C LEU A 144 1.91 -11.57 -1.51
N GLU A 145 1.27 -10.88 -0.59
CA GLU A 145 0.53 -11.47 0.53
C GLU A 145 -0.86 -10.83 0.66
N PHE A 146 -1.84 -11.61 1.11
CA PHE A 146 -3.14 -11.10 1.53
C PHE A 146 -3.28 -11.30 3.03
N GLU A 147 -3.37 -10.20 3.76
CA GLU A 147 -3.51 -10.17 5.21
C GLU A 147 -4.99 -10.11 5.58
N LYS A 148 -5.56 -11.27 5.93
CA LYS A 148 -7.00 -11.43 6.10
C LYS A 148 -7.57 -10.58 7.23
N GLU A 149 -6.82 -10.43 8.31
CA GLU A 149 -7.22 -9.71 9.52
C GLU A 149 -7.33 -8.20 9.31
N GLU A 150 -6.60 -7.67 8.32
CA GLU A 150 -6.51 -6.26 7.97
C GLU A 150 -7.28 -5.94 6.69
N ASN A 151 -7.65 -6.99 5.93
CA ASN A 151 -8.26 -6.89 4.62
C ASN A 151 -7.36 -6.05 3.69
N GLU A 152 -6.10 -6.48 3.63
CA GLU A 152 -5.00 -5.80 2.98
C GLU A 152 -4.31 -6.71 1.98
N LEU A 153 -3.92 -6.14 0.85
CA LEU A 153 -3.02 -6.77 -0.10
C LEU A 153 -1.67 -6.06 -0.02
N THR A 154 -0.61 -6.84 0.21
CA THR A 154 0.74 -6.35 0.49
C THR A 154 1.68 -6.86 -0.60
N LEU A 155 2.47 -5.99 -1.21
CA LEU A 155 3.53 -6.36 -2.17
C LEU A 155 4.88 -5.86 -1.67
N LYS A 156 5.70 -6.79 -1.17
CA LYS A 156 7.08 -6.52 -0.80
C LYS A 156 7.99 -6.55 -2.03
N VAL A 157 8.63 -5.44 -2.34
CA VAL A 157 9.45 -5.25 -3.55
C VAL A 157 10.90 -4.91 -3.21
N ALA A 158 11.84 -5.32 -4.06
CA ALA A 158 13.25 -4.93 -3.90
C ALA A 158 13.51 -3.44 -4.18
N ASN A 159 12.60 -2.78 -4.90
CA ASN A 159 12.66 -1.37 -5.26
C ASN A 159 11.24 -0.81 -5.50
N MET A 160 10.77 0.04 -4.59
CA MET A 160 9.45 0.68 -4.64
C MET A 160 9.36 1.93 -5.53
N ASN A 161 10.45 2.45 -6.11
CA ASN A 161 10.31 3.61 -7.01
C ASN A 161 9.63 3.16 -8.31
N GLY A 162 8.43 3.66 -8.59
CA GLY A 162 7.64 3.22 -9.75
C GLY A 162 6.18 3.63 -9.66
N GLU A 163 5.38 3.21 -10.63
CA GLU A 163 3.94 3.44 -10.64
C GLU A 163 3.21 2.12 -10.40
N PHE A 164 2.33 2.11 -9.40
CA PHE A 164 1.64 0.91 -8.93
C PHE A 164 0.13 1.06 -9.04
N ALA A 165 -0.54 -0.05 -9.31
CA ALA A 165 -1.99 -0.12 -9.31
C ALA A 165 -2.46 -1.48 -8.79
N VAL A 166 -3.66 -1.51 -8.26
CA VAL A 166 -4.28 -2.70 -7.69
C VAL A 166 -5.28 -3.26 -8.68
N PHE A 167 -5.23 -4.57 -8.91
CA PHE A 167 -5.99 -5.27 -9.92
C PHE A 167 -6.75 -6.43 -9.32
N LEU A 168 -8.00 -6.60 -9.74
CA LEU A 168 -8.85 -7.72 -9.39
C LEU A 168 -9.11 -8.57 -10.65
N PRO A 169 -9.14 -9.90 -10.55
CA PRO A 169 -9.53 -10.74 -11.67
C PRO A 169 -10.92 -10.36 -12.19
N GLN A 170 -11.07 -10.26 -13.51
CA GLN A 170 -12.39 -10.09 -14.13
C GLN A 170 -13.28 -11.29 -13.78
N ALA A 171 -14.52 -11.02 -13.36
CA ALA A 171 -15.52 -12.07 -13.21
C ALA A 171 -15.75 -12.75 -14.57
N GLY A 172 -15.26 -13.99 -14.73
CA GLY A 172 -15.35 -14.79 -15.96
C GLY A 172 -14.04 -15.16 -16.64
N SER A 173 -12.86 -14.71 -16.16
CA SER A 173 -11.55 -15.16 -16.70
C SER A 173 -11.10 -16.53 -16.17
N GLY A 174 -11.89 -17.14 -15.29
CA GLY A 174 -11.76 -18.53 -14.89
C GLY A 174 -12.24 -19.49 -15.98
N GLY A 175 -11.40 -19.77 -16.97
CA GLY A 175 -11.58 -20.90 -17.88
C GLY A 175 -11.71 -20.53 -19.35
N ALA A 176 -10.57 -20.32 -20.00
CA ALA A 176 -10.41 -20.64 -21.42
C ALA A 176 -8.98 -21.15 -21.67
N ALA A 177 -8.56 -22.14 -20.88
CA ALA A 177 -7.42 -22.97 -21.23
C ALA A 177 -7.93 -24.14 -22.11
N GLY A 178 -7.63 -24.06 -23.40
CA GLY A 178 -7.49 -25.22 -24.29
C GLY A 178 -8.76 -25.98 -24.68
N ARG A 179 -9.27 -25.67 -25.87
CA ARG A 179 -9.63 -26.74 -26.81
C ARG A 179 -8.91 -26.44 -28.13
N ALA A 180 -7.83 -27.18 -28.35
CA ALA A 180 -7.38 -27.54 -29.69
C ALA A 180 -8.26 -28.68 -30.20
#